data_AF-A0A2I2G7P5-F1
#
_entry.id   AF-A0A2I2G7P5-F1
#
_cell.length_a   1.000
_cell.length_b   1.000
_cell.length_c   1.000
_cell.angle_alpha   90.00
_cell.angle_beta   90.00
_cell.angle_gamma   90.00
#
_symmetry.space_group_name_H-M   'P 1'
#
loop_
_entity.id
_entity.type
_entity.pdbx_description
1 polymer ?
#
loop_
_entity_poly.entity_id
_entity_poly.type
_entity_poly.pdbx_seq_one_letter_code
_entity_poly.pdbx_strand_id
1 'polypeptide(L)'
;MSTHEPSVPSLLNKLSTSTEPPRHYRIFADHGTDFIWRDPEDVRPEEGVSVLDAEEVLSTFPPSVLELYDVWVDTYTHNFKERREKTQDYYASNFPTASEEVAWNVAGFLLAWRIALAPEVGRIEFSAGGSKYLLEKGEETSAALRFLQDQVDILTKGEPVA
;
A
#
# COMPACT_ATOMS: atom_id res chain seq x y z
N MET A 1 -0.66 57.46 -2.80
CA MET A 1 0.01 56.18 -2.56
C MET A 1 -1.01 55.27 -1.89
N SER A 2 -1.59 54.33 -2.64
CA SER A 2 -2.64 53.42 -2.14
C SER A 2 -1.97 52.08 -1.83
N THR A 3 -1.90 51.72 -0.55
CA THR A 3 -1.34 50.45 -0.09
C THR A 3 -2.41 49.36 -0.23
N HIS A 4 -2.23 48.48 -1.20
CA HIS A 4 -2.97 47.22 -1.29
C HIS A 4 -2.45 46.26 -0.22
N GLU A 5 -3.31 45.88 0.73
CA GLU A 5 -3.11 44.65 1.51
C GLU A 5 -3.35 43.43 0.60
N PRO A 6 -2.51 42.38 0.66
CA PRO A 6 -2.79 41.15 -0.05
C PRO A 6 -3.78 40.30 0.77
N SER A 7 -4.99 40.13 0.24
CA SER A 7 -5.96 39.17 0.73
C SER A 7 -5.40 37.75 0.62
N VAL A 8 -5.10 37.13 1.76
CA VAL A 8 -4.73 35.72 1.84
C VAL A 8 -5.94 34.87 1.41
N PRO A 9 -5.85 34.03 0.37
CA PRO A 9 -6.92 33.12 0.04
C PRO A 9 -7.06 32.10 1.18
N SER A 10 -8.23 32.07 1.80
CA SER A 10 -8.59 31.09 2.83
C SER A 10 -8.53 29.68 2.23
N LEU A 11 -7.41 28.99 2.44
CA LEU A 11 -7.17 27.58 2.07
C LEU A 11 -8.08 26.59 2.83
N LEU A 12 -8.99 27.09 3.67
CA LEU A 12 -9.89 26.27 4.50
C LEU A 12 -11.11 25.71 3.76
N ASN A 13 -11.35 26.09 2.50
CA ASN A 13 -12.58 25.74 1.78
C ASN A 13 -12.51 24.49 0.89
N LYS A 14 -11.54 23.59 1.07
CA LYS A 14 -11.51 22.32 0.34
C LYS A 14 -11.33 21.09 1.23
N LEU A 15 -11.94 21.11 2.42
CA LEU A 15 -12.30 19.85 3.06
C LEU A 15 -13.61 19.39 2.41
N SER A 16 -13.49 18.79 1.22
CA SER A 16 -14.62 18.09 0.58
C SER A 16 -15.01 16.96 1.53
N THR A 17 -16.04 17.17 2.35
CA THR A 17 -16.66 16.08 3.09
C THR A 17 -17.36 15.22 2.06
N SER A 18 -16.63 14.24 1.50
CA SER A 18 -17.24 13.16 0.75
C SER A 18 -18.35 12.59 1.62
N THR A 19 -19.59 12.64 1.12
CA THR A 19 -20.76 12.06 1.79
C THR A 19 -20.80 10.55 1.61
N GLU A 20 -19.90 9.98 0.82
CA GLU A 20 -19.79 8.54 0.67
C GLU A 20 -19.14 7.91 1.91
N PRO A 21 -19.60 6.70 2.31
CA PRO A 21 -18.93 5.97 3.36
C PRO A 21 -17.46 5.72 2.99
N PRO A 22 -16.52 5.78 3.97
CA PRO A 22 -15.14 5.43 3.73
C PRO A 22 -15.02 4.05 3.10
N ARG A 23 -14.13 3.90 2.13
CA ARG A 23 -13.93 2.65 1.41
C ARG A 23 -12.82 1.80 2.02
N HIS A 24 -12.89 0.50 1.82
CA HIS A 24 -11.96 -0.49 2.36
C HIS A 24 -11.16 -1.14 1.24
N TYR A 25 -9.88 -1.40 1.51
CA TYR A 25 -8.95 -1.92 0.50
C TYR A 25 -8.13 -3.08 1.06
N ARG A 26 -7.56 -3.87 0.15
CA ARG A 26 -6.50 -4.83 0.42
C ARG A 26 -5.29 -4.48 -0.44
N ILE A 27 -4.10 -4.60 0.13
CA ILE A 27 -2.84 -4.39 -0.58
C ILE A 27 -1.97 -5.62 -0.38
N PHE A 28 -1.67 -6.32 -1.46
CA PHE A 28 -0.85 -7.53 -1.46
C PHE A 28 -0.19 -7.71 -2.82
N ALA A 29 0.98 -8.35 -2.85
CA ALA A 29 1.62 -8.65 -4.13
C ALA A 29 0.83 -9.69 -4.90
N ASP A 30 0.48 -9.37 -6.14
CA ASP A 30 -0.19 -10.28 -7.07
C ASP A 30 0.45 -10.13 -8.46
N HIS A 31 1.33 -11.06 -8.80
CA HIS A 31 2.08 -10.97 -10.06
C HIS A 31 1.14 -11.09 -11.26
N GLY A 32 1.20 -10.12 -12.17
CA GLY A 32 0.39 -10.08 -13.39
C GLY A 32 -0.88 -9.25 -13.27
N THR A 33 -1.10 -8.60 -12.13
CA THR A 33 -2.20 -7.65 -11.90
C THR A 33 -1.75 -6.54 -10.95
N ASP A 34 -2.67 -5.65 -10.60
CA ASP A 34 -2.42 -4.53 -9.69
C ASP A 34 -2.41 -5.02 -8.23
N PHE A 35 -1.68 -4.36 -7.33
CA PHE A 35 -1.54 -4.78 -5.93
C PHE A 35 -2.60 -4.16 -5.02
N ILE A 36 -3.36 -3.18 -5.51
CA ILE A 36 -4.46 -2.54 -4.78
C ILE A 36 -5.81 -3.13 -5.21
N TRP A 37 -6.53 -3.65 -4.21
CA TRP A 37 -7.82 -4.29 -4.42
C TRP A 37 -8.87 -3.67 -3.50
N ARG A 38 -10.10 -3.60 -3.97
CA ARG A 38 -11.28 -3.38 -3.13
C ARG A 38 -11.43 -4.56 -2.16
N ASP A 39 -11.78 -4.28 -0.91
CA ASP A 39 -12.21 -5.33 0.00
C ASP A 39 -13.45 -6.04 -0.57
N PRO A 40 -13.51 -7.38 -0.63
CA PRO A 40 -14.64 -8.10 -1.21
C PRO A 40 -16.00 -7.72 -0.60
N GLU A 41 -16.03 -7.42 0.70
CA GLU A 41 -17.25 -7.01 1.41
C GLU A 41 -17.64 -5.54 1.13
N ASP A 42 -16.74 -4.78 0.51
CA ASP A 42 -16.94 -3.38 0.11
C ASP A 42 -17.05 -3.21 -1.42
N VAL A 43 -17.08 -4.29 -2.20
CA VAL A 43 -17.35 -4.23 -3.64
C VAL A 43 -18.83 -3.95 -3.85
N ARG A 44 -19.14 -2.85 -4.56
CA ARG A 44 -20.53 -2.51 -4.91
C ARG A 44 -20.98 -3.31 -6.14
N PRO A 45 -22.28 -3.63 -6.28
CA PRO A 45 -22.80 -4.43 -7.40
C PRO A 45 -22.44 -3.89 -8.80
N GLU A 46 -22.27 -2.58 -8.93
CA GLU A 46 -21.92 -1.89 -10.17
C GLU A 46 -20.42 -1.92 -10.52
N GLU A 47 -19.53 -2.20 -9.56
CA GLU A 47 -18.07 -2.11 -9.75
C GLU A 47 -17.51 -3.32 -10.52
N GLY A 48 -18.18 -4.48 -10.46
CA GLY A 48 -17.93 -5.64 -11.32
C GLY A 48 -16.62 -6.42 -11.07
N VAL A 49 -15.53 -5.73 -10.69
CA VAL A 49 -14.22 -6.31 -10.36
C VAL A 49 -13.65 -5.68 -9.09
N SER A 50 -12.92 -6.48 -8.32
CA SER A 50 -12.26 -6.02 -7.09
C SER A 50 -10.86 -5.44 -7.33
N VAL A 51 -10.25 -5.69 -8.49
CA VAL A 51 -8.95 -5.09 -8.84
C VAL A 51 -9.18 -3.63 -9.21
N LEU A 52 -8.38 -2.74 -8.65
CA LEU A 52 -8.47 -1.31 -8.92
C LEU A 52 -7.23 -0.86 -9.66
N ASP A 53 -7.40 0.13 -10.53
CA ASP A 53 -6.27 0.87 -11.09
C ASP A 53 -5.63 1.72 -9.99
N ALA A 54 -4.36 1.48 -9.70
CA ALA A 54 -3.61 2.25 -8.71
C ALA A 54 -3.57 3.75 -9.04
N GLU A 55 -3.57 4.15 -10.31
CA GLU A 55 -3.61 5.57 -10.70
C GLU A 55 -4.92 6.21 -10.25
N GLU A 56 -6.05 5.50 -10.37
CA GLU A 56 -7.35 5.98 -9.90
C GLU A 56 -7.35 6.16 -8.37
N VAL A 57 -6.90 5.13 -7.63
CA VAL A 57 -6.91 5.13 -6.16
C VAL A 57 -5.94 6.17 -5.60
N LEU A 58 -4.79 6.38 -6.24
CA LEU A 58 -3.72 7.25 -5.75
C LEU A 58 -3.78 8.68 -6.32
N SER A 59 -4.72 8.98 -7.23
CA SER A 59 -4.87 10.29 -7.87
C SER A 59 -5.06 11.47 -6.90
N THR A 60 -5.59 11.24 -5.70
CA THR A 60 -5.80 12.27 -4.67
C THR A 60 -4.55 12.53 -3.83
N PHE A 61 -3.51 11.71 -3.96
CA PHE A 61 -2.25 11.81 -3.23
C PHE A 61 -1.23 12.65 -4.02
N PRO A 62 -0.16 13.15 -3.37
CA PRO A 62 0.97 13.71 -4.10
C PRO A 62 1.50 12.71 -5.16
N PRO A 63 1.90 13.15 -6.37
CA PRO A 63 2.34 12.26 -7.44
C PRO A 63 3.45 11.29 -7.03
N SER A 64 4.31 11.69 -6.09
CA SER A 64 5.37 10.84 -5.56
C SER A 64 4.85 9.56 -4.88
N VAL A 65 3.59 9.51 -4.43
CA VAL A 65 3.01 8.28 -3.86
C VAL A 65 2.79 7.24 -4.94
N LEU A 66 2.30 7.64 -6.12
CA LEU A 66 2.17 6.75 -7.27
C LEU A 66 3.55 6.30 -7.77
N GLU A 67 4.51 7.22 -7.89
CA GLU A 67 5.88 6.87 -8.29
C GLU A 67 6.54 5.85 -7.34
N LEU A 68 6.34 6.01 -6.03
CA LEU A 68 6.84 5.06 -5.03
C LEU A 68 6.10 3.72 -5.09
N TYR A 69 4.80 3.74 -5.39
CA TYR A 69 4.00 2.54 -5.62
C TYR A 69 4.51 1.76 -6.83
N ASP A 70 4.71 2.42 -7.97
CA ASP A 70 5.20 1.80 -9.20
C ASP A 70 6.57 1.15 -8.98
N VAL A 71 7.50 1.86 -8.32
CA VAL A 71 8.83 1.30 -7.97
C VAL A 71 8.70 0.07 -7.07
N TRP A 72 7.76 0.09 -6.12
CA TRP A 72 7.52 -1.03 -5.21
C TRP A 72 6.95 -2.26 -5.94
N VAL A 73 5.99 -2.07 -6.86
CA VAL A 73 5.43 -3.13 -7.73
C VAL A 73 6.48 -3.67 -8.71
N ASP A 74 7.23 -2.78 -9.35
CA ASP A 74 8.27 -3.14 -10.31
C ASP A 74 9.38 -3.96 -9.65
N THR A 75 9.77 -3.61 -8.42
CA THR A 75 10.76 -4.38 -7.65
C THR A 75 10.29 -5.81 -7.43
N TYR A 76 9.04 -6.01 -7.02
CA TYR A 76 8.48 -7.35 -6.84
C TYR A 76 8.43 -8.13 -8.15
N THR A 77 7.95 -7.48 -9.22
CA THR A 77 7.77 -8.08 -10.54
C THR A 77 9.10 -8.47 -11.18
N HIS A 78 10.11 -7.61 -11.08
CA HIS A 78 11.47 -7.91 -11.56
C HIS A 78 12.04 -9.15 -10.86
N ASN A 79 11.92 -9.18 -9.53
CA ASN A 79 12.39 -10.29 -8.72
C ASN A 79 11.66 -11.60 -9.03
N PHE A 80 10.34 -11.55 -9.23
CA PHE A 80 9.53 -12.71 -9.63
C PHE A 80 10.01 -13.29 -10.97
N LYS A 81 10.24 -12.41 -11.96
CA LYS A 81 10.74 -12.81 -13.27
C LYS A 81 12.11 -13.47 -13.19
N GLU A 82 13.06 -12.83 -12.50
CA GLU A 82 14.43 -13.34 -12.45
C GLU A 82 14.57 -14.61 -11.61
N ARG A 83 13.79 -14.76 -10.54
CA ARG A 83 13.98 -15.85 -9.57
C ARG A 83 13.01 -17.01 -9.72
N ARG A 84 11.81 -16.79 -10.27
CA ARG A 84 10.80 -17.83 -10.45
C ARG A 84 10.56 -18.15 -11.92
N GLU A 85 10.26 -17.16 -12.76
CA GLU A 85 9.97 -17.43 -14.19
C GLU A 85 11.20 -17.91 -14.96
N LYS A 86 12.33 -17.24 -14.84
CA LYS A 86 13.55 -17.58 -15.59
C LYS A 86 14.17 -18.90 -15.15
N THR A 87 14.07 -19.23 -13.86
CA THR A 87 14.62 -20.45 -13.26
C THR A 87 13.65 -21.62 -13.31
N GLN A 88 12.36 -21.34 -13.52
CA GLN A 88 11.23 -22.28 -13.36
C GLN A 88 11.08 -22.81 -11.91
N ASP A 89 11.72 -22.17 -10.93
CA ASP A 89 11.57 -22.50 -9.51
C ASP A 89 10.51 -21.60 -8.86
N TYR A 90 9.25 -22.01 -8.98
CA TYR A 90 8.14 -21.27 -8.38
C TYR A 90 8.06 -21.40 -6.84
N TYR A 91 8.90 -22.23 -6.23
CA TYR A 91 9.03 -22.35 -4.77
C TYR A 91 10.15 -21.46 -4.21
N ALA A 92 11.00 -20.90 -5.07
CA ALA A 92 12.03 -19.97 -4.64
C ALA A 92 11.40 -18.72 -4.03
N SER A 93 11.97 -18.20 -2.94
CA SER A 93 11.54 -16.89 -2.44
C SER A 93 11.70 -15.81 -3.51
N ASN A 94 10.77 -14.86 -3.51
CA ASN A 94 10.80 -13.74 -4.42
C ASN A 94 12.01 -12.84 -4.15
N PHE A 95 12.54 -12.80 -2.92
CA PHE A 95 13.67 -11.96 -2.58
C PHE A 95 14.95 -12.80 -2.43
N PRO A 96 16.09 -12.32 -2.95
CA PRO A 96 17.40 -12.93 -2.74
C PRO A 96 17.82 -13.06 -1.27
N THR A 97 17.46 -12.08 -0.44
CA THR A 97 17.87 -12.01 0.96
C THR A 97 16.72 -11.58 1.87
N ALA A 98 16.79 -11.98 3.14
CA ALA A 98 15.86 -11.52 4.17
C ALA A 98 15.84 -9.99 4.32
N SER A 99 16.99 -9.33 4.15
CA SER A 99 17.08 -7.87 4.22
C SER A 99 16.35 -7.18 3.05
N GLU A 100 16.45 -7.72 1.83
CA GLU A 100 15.72 -7.20 0.69
C GLU A 100 14.21 -7.40 0.83
N GLU A 101 13.78 -8.56 1.32
CA GLU A 101 12.37 -8.81 1.62
C GLU A 101 11.84 -7.83 2.67
N VAL A 102 12.56 -7.66 3.78
CA VAL A 102 12.14 -6.74 4.84
C VAL A 102 12.11 -5.30 4.36
N ALA A 103 13.08 -4.86 3.55
CA ALA A 103 13.06 -3.53 2.96
C ALA A 103 11.82 -3.33 2.07
N TRP A 104 11.49 -4.32 1.24
CA TRP A 104 10.30 -4.28 0.39
C TRP A 104 8.99 -4.32 1.19
N ASN A 105 8.90 -5.16 2.22
CA ASN A 105 7.75 -5.24 3.12
C ASN A 105 7.53 -3.92 3.86
N VAL A 106 8.60 -3.30 4.38
CA VAL A 106 8.53 -2.02 5.09
C VAL A 106 8.09 -0.90 4.15
N ALA A 107 8.60 -0.86 2.92
CA ALA A 107 8.15 0.11 1.92
C ALA A 107 6.65 -0.04 1.63
N GLY A 108 6.17 -1.27 1.41
CA GLY A 108 4.76 -1.56 1.20
C GLY A 108 3.89 -1.20 2.40
N PHE A 109 4.34 -1.51 3.61
CA PHE A 109 3.63 -1.17 4.84
C PHE A 109 3.49 0.34 5.02
N LEU A 110 4.55 1.11 4.76
CA LEU A 110 4.51 2.58 4.84
C LEU A 110 3.61 3.19 3.77
N LEU A 111 3.60 2.64 2.55
CA LEU A 111 2.65 3.03 1.50
C LEU A 111 1.20 2.77 1.95
N ALA A 112 0.91 1.55 2.42
CA ALA A 112 -0.41 1.18 2.91
C ALA A 112 -0.84 2.08 4.08
N TRP A 113 0.05 2.36 5.03
CA TRP A 113 -0.24 3.28 6.13
C TRP A 113 -0.56 4.68 5.60
N ARG A 114 0.24 5.21 4.67
CA ARG A 114 0.00 6.54 4.09
C ARG A 114 -1.38 6.64 3.45
N ILE A 115 -1.85 5.57 2.79
CA ILE A 115 -3.17 5.50 2.16
C ILE A 115 -4.26 5.39 3.23
N ALA A 116 -4.07 4.56 4.26
CA ALA A 116 -5.04 4.38 5.36
C ALA A 116 -5.37 5.67 6.13
N LEU A 117 -4.44 6.64 6.14
CA LEU A 117 -4.67 7.96 6.76
C LEU A 117 -5.58 8.88 5.94
N ALA A 118 -5.83 8.60 4.66
CA ALA A 118 -6.67 9.44 3.82
C ALA A 118 -8.14 9.42 4.31
N PRO A 119 -8.84 10.57 4.39
CA PRO A 119 -10.21 10.66 4.93
C PRO A 119 -11.20 9.67 4.32
N GLU A 120 -11.10 9.44 3.01
CA GLU A 120 -11.92 8.56 2.19
C GLU A 120 -11.65 7.06 2.40
N VAL A 121 -10.58 6.71 3.11
CA VAL A 121 -10.20 5.33 3.42
C VAL A 121 -10.64 4.99 4.84
N GLY A 122 -11.42 3.91 4.96
CA GLY A 122 -11.83 3.34 6.24
C GLY A 122 -10.75 2.42 6.82
N ARG A 123 -10.21 1.52 5.98
CA ARG A 123 -9.34 0.42 6.38
C ARG A 123 -8.51 -0.08 5.20
N ILE A 124 -7.30 -0.55 5.50
CA ILE A 124 -6.48 -1.33 4.58
C ILE A 124 -6.05 -2.64 5.24
N GLU A 125 -6.29 -3.77 4.58
CA GLU A 125 -5.60 -5.03 4.88
C GLU A 125 -4.30 -5.10 4.05
N PHE A 126 -3.15 -4.94 4.69
CA PHE A 126 -1.85 -5.12 4.05
C PHE A 126 -1.33 -6.54 4.29
N SER A 127 -0.84 -7.21 3.24
CA SER A 127 -0.23 -8.54 3.35
C SER A 127 1.27 -8.48 3.08
N ALA A 128 2.06 -9.07 3.97
CA ALA A 128 3.50 -9.28 3.79
C ALA A 128 3.82 -10.76 4.04
N GLY A 129 4.19 -11.47 2.98
CA GLY A 129 4.27 -12.94 3.01
C GLY A 129 2.93 -13.55 3.42
N GLY A 130 2.96 -14.46 4.41
CA GLY A 130 1.74 -15.09 4.96
C GLY A 130 1.01 -14.26 6.03
N SER A 131 1.57 -13.13 6.47
CA SER A 131 0.98 -12.29 7.52
C SER A 131 0.09 -11.19 6.94
N LYS A 132 -0.99 -10.89 7.67
CA LYS A 132 -1.94 -9.81 7.35
C LYS A 132 -1.99 -8.79 8.47
N TYR A 133 -2.02 -7.52 8.11
CA TYR A 133 -2.03 -6.39 9.03
C TYR A 133 -3.18 -5.46 8.67
N LEU A 134 -3.99 -5.12 9.67
CA LEU A 134 -5.12 -4.23 9.51
C LEU A 134 -4.71 -2.81 9.89
N LEU A 135 -4.82 -1.89 8.95
CA LEU A 135 -4.49 -0.48 9.13
C LEU A 135 -5.79 0.32 9.16
N GLU A 136 -6.11 0.83 10.34
CA GLU A 136 -7.29 1.65 10.61
C GLU A 136 -6.88 2.88 11.42
N LYS A 137 -7.60 3.99 11.22
CA LYS A 137 -7.34 5.23 11.96
C LYS A 137 -7.58 5.00 13.46
N GLY A 138 -6.59 5.29 14.29
CA GLY A 138 -6.62 5.07 15.73
C GLY A 138 -6.01 3.74 16.20
N GLU A 139 -5.73 2.80 15.30
CA GLU A 139 -5.14 1.49 15.61
C GLU A 139 -3.74 1.32 15.01
N GLU A 140 -3.10 2.42 14.59
CA GLU A 140 -1.89 2.35 13.78
C GLU A 140 -0.69 1.79 14.56
N THR A 141 -0.61 2.10 15.86
CA THR A 141 0.50 1.67 16.71
C THR A 141 0.48 0.15 16.93
N SER A 142 -0.69 -0.45 17.15
CA SER A 142 -0.81 -1.88 17.41
C SER A 142 -0.44 -2.69 16.15
N ALA A 143 -0.92 -2.25 14.98
CA ALA A 143 -0.58 -2.84 13.69
C ALA A 143 0.91 -2.72 13.38
N ALA A 144 1.51 -1.54 13.58
CA ALA A 144 2.92 -1.28 13.32
C ALA A 144 3.85 -2.10 14.22
N LEU A 145 3.55 -2.21 15.52
CA LEU A 145 4.36 -3.01 16.44
C LEU A 145 4.37 -4.48 16.04
N ARG A 146 3.20 -5.04 15.70
CA ARG A 146 3.10 -6.43 15.23
C ARG A 146 3.89 -6.62 13.92
N PHE A 147 3.70 -5.71 12.96
CA PHE A 147 4.42 -5.75 11.69
C PHE A 147 5.94 -5.75 11.88
N LEU A 148 6.45 -4.82 12.70
CA LEU A 148 7.88 -4.69 12.97
C LEU A 148 8.45 -5.92 13.69
N GLN A 149 7.70 -6.53 14.60
CA GLN A 149 8.10 -7.77 15.25
C GLN A 149 8.26 -8.90 14.24
N ASP A 150 7.30 -9.07 13.33
CA ASP A 150 7.37 -10.08 12.27
C ASP A 150 8.59 -9.82 11.34
N GLN A 151 8.92 -8.55 11.06
CA GLN A 151 10.12 -8.21 10.26
C GLN A 151 11.43 -8.55 10.99
N VAL A 152 11.50 -8.30 12.31
CA VAL A 152 12.65 -8.69 13.13
C VAL A 152 12.84 -10.21 13.12
N ASP A 153 11.75 -10.97 13.14
CA ASP A 153 11.81 -12.44 13.10
C ASP A 153 12.34 -12.94 11.75
N ILE A 154 11.97 -12.31 10.63
CA ILE A 154 12.53 -12.62 9.29
C ILE A 154 14.04 -12.36 9.28
N LEU A 155 14.48 -11.20 9.77
CA LEU A 155 15.91 -10.87 9.86
C LEU A 155 16.69 -11.84 10.75
N THR A 156 16.08 -12.28 11.86
CA THR A 156 16.73 -13.19 12.81
C THR A 156 16.90 -14.60 12.23
N LYS A 157 15.92 -15.07 11.44
CA LYS A 157 16.03 -16.35 10.72
C LYS A 157 17.06 -16.28 9.59
N GLY A 158 17.25 -15.10 8.99
CA GLY A 158 18.22 -14.86 7.94
C GLY A 158 17.82 -15.42 6.56
N GLU A 159 16.66 -16.07 6.47
CA GLU A 159 16.09 -16.61 5.24
C GLU A 159 14.83 -15.84 4.87
N PRO A 160 14.67 -15.45 3.59
CA PRO A 160 13.44 -14.85 3.14
C PRO A 160 12.30 -15.87 3.11
N VAL A 161 11.06 -15.41 3.27
CA VAL A 161 9.86 -16.25 3.26
C VAL A 161 9.53 -16.64 1.81
N ALA A 162 9.21 -17.92 1.60
CA ALA A 162 8.88 -18.49 0.29
C ALA A 162 7.41 -18.28 -0.10
#